data_AF-A0A932NPC3-F1
#
_entry.id   AF-A0A932NPC3-F1
#
_cell.length_a   1.000
_cell.length_b   1.000
_cell.length_c   1.000
_cell.angle_alpha   90.00
_cell.angle_beta   90.00
_cell.angle_gamma   90.00
#
_symmetry.space_group_name_H-M   'P 1'
#
loop_
_entity.id
_entity.type
_entity.pdbx_description
1 polymer ?
#
loop_
_entity_poly.entity_id
_entity_poly.type
_entity_poly.pdbx_seq_one_letter_code
_entity_poly.pdbx_strand_id
1 'polypeptide(L)'
;MLQGTDAVLLSSLAQYGYSLLNPERMSDPNELLARLAKSRDSRLLEGFPVVLANALEKHREKVDMSAAEGLLDASELRRFRKLTALSTYLFGSFGLDALKAAAREAGADHPDLLAELRSSVENDRSLELGPGTLNLARVKKTFLNYYVHGRELETAENKARLREDFRREYNLSLFFAPRQRDLLGKKLRGEAMTKTEREYFSRVVKKKLLALADPDLHRLAQKALQET
;
A
#
# COMPACT_ATOMS: atom_id res chain seq x y z
N MET A 1 -2.80 16.41 33.03
CA MET A 1 -2.86 17.88 32.97
C MET A 1 -1.43 18.40 32.95
N LEU A 2 -0.92 18.75 31.77
CA LEU A 2 0.39 19.37 31.64
C LEU A 2 0.30 20.82 32.14
N GLN A 3 1.24 21.22 33.00
CA GLN A 3 1.28 22.54 33.63
C GLN A 3 1.63 23.62 32.59
N GLY A 4 1.18 24.85 32.82
CA GLY A 4 1.14 25.94 31.83
C GLY A 4 2.46 26.35 31.17
N THR A 5 3.60 25.97 31.71
CA THR A 5 4.94 26.27 31.16
C THR A 5 5.26 25.45 29.91
N ASP A 6 4.83 24.19 29.87
CA ASP A 6 5.13 23.29 28.74
C ASP A 6 4.27 23.63 27.52
N ALA A 7 3.03 24.08 27.73
CA ALA A 7 2.13 24.51 26.65
C ALA A 7 2.66 25.75 25.89
N VAL A 8 3.34 26.65 26.60
CA VAL A 8 3.95 27.86 26.00
C VAL A 8 5.19 27.50 25.18
N LEU A 9 6.00 26.55 25.67
CA LEU A 9 7.15 26.04 24.93
C LEU A 9 6.73 25.29 23.65
N LEU A 10 5.72 24.42 23.76
CA LEU A 10 5.19 23.65 22.62
C LEU A 10 4.58 24.54 21.53
N SER A 11 3.87 25.62 21.91
CA SER A 11 3.31 26.56 20.94
C SER A 11 4.38 27.42 20.26
N SER A 12 5.45 27.77 20.98
CA SER A 12 6.60 28.48 20.42
C SER A 12 7.38 27.60 19.44
N LEU A 13 7.60 26.32 19.75
CA LEU A 13 8.27 25.37 18.87
C LEU A 13 7.49 25.10 17.57
N ALA A 14 6.16 25.09 17.62
CA ALA A 14 5.31 24.93 16.44
C ALA A 14 5.44 26.10 15.45
N GLN A 15 5.69 27.34 15.93
CA GLN A 15 5.92 28.52 15.09
C GLN A 15 7.23 28.45 14.28
N TYR A 16 8.18 27.61 14.70
CA TYR A 16 9.45 27.38 14.02
C TYR A 16 9.49 26.02 13.30
N GLY A 17 8.33 25.43 12.99
CA GLY A 17 8.23 24.21 12.20
C GLY A 17 8.39 22.91 12.99
N TYR A 18 8.55 22.98 14.32
CA TYR A 18 8.54 21.81 15.21
C TYR A 18 7.11 21.53 15.66
N SER A 19 6.31 20.94 14.76
CA SER A 19 4.93 20.56 15.07
C SER A 19 4.92 19.27 15.91
N LEU A 20 5.12 19.41 17.22
CA LEU A 20 4.92 18.37 18.21
C LEU A 20 3.41 18.11 18.33
N LEU A 21 2.86 17.39 17.36
CA LEU A 21 1.47 16.94 17.35
C LEU A 21 1.14 16.34 18.72
N ASN A 22 0.27 17.02 19.46
CA ASN A 22 -0.16 16.59 20.79
C ASN A 22 -1.09 15.36 20.61
N PRO A 23 -0.67 14.12 20.92
CA PRO A 23 -1.44 12.90 20.65
C PRO A 23 -2.54 12.63 21.68
N GLU A 24 -2.76 13.51 22.66
CA GLU A 24 -3.60 13.25 23.84
C GLU A 24 -5.13 13.33 23.61
N ARG A 25 -5.58 13.55 22.38
CA ARG A 25 -6.93 13.16 21.97
C ARG A 25 -6.83 12.13 20.86
N MET A 26 -6.42 10.91 21.23
CA MET A 26 -6.70 9.73 20.40
C MET A 26 -8.20 9.74 20.12
N SER A 27 -8.58 10.16 18.90
CA SER A 27 -9.93 9.96 18.38
C SER A 27 -10.17 8.45 18.50
N ASP A 28 -11.31 8.06 19.06
CA ASP A 28 -11.74 6.66 19.08
C ASP A 28 -11.49 6.05 17.69
N PRO A 29 -10.79 4.90 17.56
CA PRO A 29 -10.45 4.34 16.26
C PRO A 29 -11.67 4.13 15.36
N ASN A 30 -12.84 3.82 15.95
CA ASN A 30 -14.08 3.62 15.20
C ASN A 30 -14.60 4.95 14.62
N GLU A 31 -14.61 6.01 15.42
CA GLU A 31 -14.90 7.37 14.94
C GLU A 31 -13.94 7.83 13.83
N LEU A 32 -12.64 7.54 13.96
CA LEU A 32 -11.64 7.92 12.97
C LEU A 32 -11.86 7.19 11.64
N LEU A 33 -12.08 5.88 11.68
CA LEU A 33 -12.35 5.08 10.49
C LEU A 33 -13.67 5.50 9.83
N ALA A 34 -14.72 5.76 10.61
CA ALA A 34 -15.99 6.29 10.12
C ALA A 34 -15.77 7.65 9.42
N ARG A 35 -15.07 8.59 10.07
CA ARG A 35 -14.76 9.92 9.50
C ARG A 35 -13.96 9.83 8.20
N LEU A 36 -13.02 8.89 8.09
CA LEU A 36 -12.31 8.67 6.83
C LEU A 36 -13.27 8.23 5.73
N ALA A 37 -14.20 7.32 5.99
CA ALA A 37 -15.18 6.90 4.99
C ALA A 37 -16.13 8.04 4.55
N LYS A 38 -16.44 8.99 5.44
CA LYS A 38 -17.21 10.21 5.07
C LYS A 38 -16.43 11.19 4.18
N SER A 39 -15.10 11.06 4.14
CA SER A 39 -14.25 11.98 3.36
C SER A 39 -14.58 11.94 1.87
N ARG A 40 -14.55 13.11 1.22
CA ARG A 40 -14.59 13.22 -0.24
C ARG A 40 -13.19 13.30 -0.87
N ASP A 41 -12.14 13.43 -0.07
CA ASP A 41 -10.75 13.48 -0.56
C ASP A 41 -10.23 12.05 -0.77
N SER A 42 -9.96 11.70 -2.03
CA SER A 42 -9.43 10.39 -2.40
C SER A 42 -8.10 10.04 -1.71
N ARG A 43 -7.27 11.04 -1.40
CA ARG A 43 -5.98 10.84 -0.73
C ARG A 43 -6.16 10.39 0.72
N LEU A 44 -7.19 10.91 1.39
CA LEU A 44 -7.54 10.47 2.75
C LEU A 44 -8.08 9.03 2.72
N LEU A 45 -8.87 8.68 1.70
CA LEU A 45 -9.39 7.33 1.52
C LEU A 45 -8.27 6.32 1.21
N GLU A 46 -7.24 6.71 0.46
CA GLU A 46 -6.05 5.89 0.20
C GLU A 46 -5.24 5.58 1.46
N GLY A 47 -5.32 6.45 2.47
CA GLY A 47 -4.71 6.24 3.78
C GLY A 47 -5.49 5.26 4.66
N PHE A 48 -6.72 4.88 4.30
CA PHE A 48 -7.58 4.03 5.13
C PHE A 48 -6.92 2.71 5.55
N PRO A 49 -6.26 1.93 4.66
CA PRO A 49 -5.63 0.68 5.06
C PRO A 49 -4.49 0.87 6.08
N VAL A 50 -3.77 1.99 6.00
CA VAL A 50 -2.70 2.34 6.95
C VAL A 50 -3.29 2.64 8.32
N VAL A 51 -4.38 3.41 8.37
CA VAL A 51 -5.04 3.78 9.63
C VAL A 51 -5.64 2.56 10.30
N LEU A 52 -6.35 1.71 9.55
CA LEU A 52 -6.91 0.47 10.08
C LEU A 52 -5.83 -0.45 10.63
N ALA A 53 -4.73 -0.64 9.89
CA ALA A 53 -3.65 -1.49 10.33
C ALA A 53 -3.01 -0.96 11.62
N ASN A 54 -2.74 0.34 11.71
CA ASN A 54 -2.22 0.96 12.94
C ASN A 54 -3.19 0.83 14.13
N ALA A 55 -4.49 0.98 13.90
CA ALA A 55 -5.50 0.83 14.95
C ALA A 55 -5.55 -0.60 15.48
N LEU A 56 -5.53 -1.60 14.59
CA LEU A 56 -5.52 -3.03 14.95
C LEU A 56 -4.25 -3.47 15.70
N GLU A 57 -3.14 -2.76 15.54
CA GLU A 57 -1.92 -3.07 16.28
C GLU A 57 -1.83 -2.39 17.63
N LYS A 58 -2.20 -1.10 17.69
CA LYS A 58 -1.97 -0.30 18.88
C LYS A 58 -3.16 -0.34 19.84
N HIS A 59 -4.36 -0.59 19.34
CA HIS A 59 -5.62 -0.47 20.06
C HIS A 59 -6.63 -1.53 19.62
N ARG A 60 -6.16 -2.77 19.38
CA ARG A 60 -6.99 -3.88 18.86
C ARG A 60 -8.32 -4.01 19.61
N GLU A 61 -8.27 -3.92 20.93
CA GLU A 61 -9.40 -4.06 21.85
C GLU A 61 -10.48 -2.99 21.70
N LYS A 62 -10.15 -1.87 21.02
CA LYS A 62 -11.08 -0.75 20.77
C LYS A 62 -11.61 -0.74 19.35
N VAL A 63 -11.08 -1.58 18.45
CA VAL A 63 -11.52 -1.61 17.05
C VAL A 63 -12.73 -2.53 16.92
N ASP A 64 -13.88 -1.94 16.63
CA ASP A 64 -15.16 -2.62 16.36
C ASP A 64 -15.81 -2.00 15.11
N MET A 65 -15.86 -2.78 14.02
CA MET A 65 -16.46 -2.30 12.78
C MET A 65 -17.95 -2.00 12.94
N SER A 66 -18.68 -2.72 13.81
CA SER A 66 -20.11 -2.48 14.02
C SER A 66 -20.35 -1.11 14.65
N ALA A 67 -19.49 -0.71 15.58
CA ALA A 67 -19.52 0.62 16.19
C ALA A 67 -19.23 1.72 15.14
N ALA A 68 -18.26 1.51 14.26
CA ALA A 68 -17.96 2.44 13.17
C ALA A 68 -19.10 2.52 12.13
N GLU A 69 -19.71 1.38 11.79
CA GLU A 69 -20.85 1.30 10.87
C GLU A 69 -22.06 2.07 11.37
N GLY A 70 -22.34 2.03 12.68
CA GLY A 70 -23.44 2.76 13.32
C GLY A 70 -23.36 4.29 13.18
N LEU A 71 -22.21 4.83 12.77
CA LEU A 71 -21.99 6.26 12.55
C LEU A 71 -22.23 6.71 11.10
N LEU A 72 -22.55 5.79 10.18
CA LEU A 72 -22.55 6.02 8.73
C LEU A 72 -23.96 5.93 8.14
N ASP A 73 -24.24 6.76 7.14
CA ASP A 73 -25.44 6.59 6.30
C ASP A 73 -25.29 5.41 5.33
N ALA A 74 -26.35 5.08 4.58
CA ALA A 74 -26.35 3.94 3.67
C ALA A 74 -25.28 4.03 2.55
N SER A 75 -24.93 5.22 2.08
CA SER A 75 -23.91 5.42 1.04
C SER A 75 -22.50 5.32 1.64
N GLU A 76 -22.29 5.97 2.78
CA GLU A 76 -21.05 5.95 3.53
C GLU A 76 -20.72 4.54 4.02
N LEU A 77 -21.73 3.77 4.47
CA LEU A 77 -21.62 2.39 4.89
C LEU A 77 -21.13 1.47 3.76
N ARG A 78 -21.73 1.58 2.56
CA ARG A 78 -21.28 0.79 1.40
C ARG A 78 -19.81 1.07 1.07
N ARG A 79 -19.40 2.33 1.12
CA ARG A 79 -18.00 2.72 0.92
C ARG A 79 -17.10 2.16 2.01
N PHE A 80 -17.50 2.30 3.27
CA PHE A 80 -16.75 1.79 4.42
C PHE A 80 -16.46 0.30 4.29
N ARG A 81 -17.49 -0.51 3.97
CA ARG A 81 -17.34 -1.95 3.72
C ARG A 81 -16.40 -2.29 2.58
N LYS A 82 -16.40 -1.50 1.50
CA LYS A 82 -15.40 -1.65 0.42
C LYS A 82 -13.98 -1.34 0.89
N LEU A 83 -13.79 -0.31 1.72
CA LEU A 83 -12.47 0.09 2.24
C LEU A 83 -11.93 -0.92 3.26
N THR A 84 -12.77 -1.44 4.16
CA THR A 84 -12.40 -2.49 5.12
C THR A 84 -12.05 -3.79 4.40
N ALA A 85 -12.87 -4.21 3.43
CA ALA A 85 -12.60 -5.39 2.61
C ALA A 85 -11.30 -5.25 1.80
N LEU A 86 -11.07 -4.09 1.19
CA LEU A 86 -9.82 -3.78 0.47
C LEU A 86 -8.62 -3.88 1.42
N SER A 87 -8.74 -3.32 2.63
CA SER A 87 -7.67 -3.35 3.63
C SER A 87 -7.35 -4.78 4.07
N THR A 88 -8.37 -5.58 4.40
CA THR A 88 -8.23 -7.00 4.75
C THR A 88 -7.59 -7.81 3.62
N TYR A 89 -7.96 -7.54 2.36
CA TYR A 89 -7.32 -8.13 1.19
C TYR A 89 -5.84 -7.73 1.11
N LEU A 90 -5.53 -6.44 1.26
CA LEU A 90 -4.16 -5.94 1.20
C LEU A 90 -3.27 -6.58 2.28
N PHE A 91 -3.77 -6.71 3.51
CA PHE A 91 -3.05 -7.37 4.60
C PHE A 91 -2.64 -8.79 4.19
N GLY A 92 -3.57 -9.57 3.63
CA GLY A 92 -3.24 -10.89 3.10
C GLY A 92 -2.27 -10.87 1.92
N SER A 93 -2.43 -9.93 0.98
CA SER A 93 -1.55 -9.85 -0.20
C SER A 93 -0.11 -9.47 0.14
N PHE A 94 0.11 -8.79 1.27
CA PHE A 94 1.42 -8.42 1.79
C PHE A 94 1.93 -9.38 2.88
N GLY A 95 1.28 -10.53 3.10
CA GLY A 95 1.72 -11.55 4.06
C GLY A 95 1.52 -11.19 5.53
N LEU A 96 0.64 -10.23 5.83
CA LEU A 96 0.34 -9.76 7.17
C LEU A 96 -0.82 -10.55 7.80
N ASP A 97 -0.65 -11.86 7.96
CA ASP A 97 -1.72 -12.77 8.36
C ASP A 97 -2.32 -12.48 9.74
N ALA A 98 -1.48 -12.05 10.70
CA ALA A 98 -1.95 -11.67 12.03
C ALA A 98 -2.85 -10.43 12.02
N LEU A 99 -2.57 -9.47 11.13
CA LEU A 99 -3.43 -8.29 10.92
C LEU A 99 -4.70 -8.63 10.17
N LYS A 100 -4.60 -9.51 9.17
CA LYS A 100 -5.77 -10.02 8.47
C LYS A 100 -6.72 -10.75 9.42
N ALA A 101 -6.18 -11.59 10.32
CA ALA A 101 -6.98 -12.26 11.36
C ALA A 101 -7.63 -11.24 12.30
N ALA A 102 -6.87 -10.25 12.79
CA ALA A 102 -7.38 -9.19 13.65
C ALA A 102 -8.51 -8.37 12.98
N ALA A 103 -8.34 -8.04 11.69
CA ALA A 103 -9.35 -7.33 10.92
C ALA A 103 -10.65 -8.14 10.82
N ARG A 104 -10.54 -9.45 10.57
CA ARG A 104 -11.69 -10.37 10.52
C ARG A 104 -12.40 -10.47 11.86
N GLU A 105 -11.65 -10.63 12.95
CA GLU A 105 -12.18 -10.64 14.32
C GLU A 105 -12.94 -9.35 14.64
N ALA A 106 -12.45 -8.20 14.16
CA ALA A 106 -13.10 -6.91 14.32
C ALA A 106 -14.33 -6.70 13.42
N GLY A 107 -14.66 -7.64 12.53
CA GLY A 107 -15.82 -7.55 11.62
C GLY A 107 -15.53 -6.90 10.25
N ALA A 108 -14.25 -6.76 9.86
CA ALA A 108 -13.85 -6.17 8.57
C ALA A 108 -13.86 -7.17 7.39
N ASP A 109 -14.41 -8.37 7.57
CA ASP A 109 -14.51 -9.36 6.49
C ASP A 109 -15.83 -9.18 5.73
N HIS A 110 -15.71 -8.95 4.41
CA HIS A 110 -16.85 -8.85 3.50
C HIS A 110 -16.61 -9.79 2.32
N PRO A 111 -16.92 -11.09 2.49
CA PRO A 111 -16.59 -12.13 1.50
C PRO A 111 -17.28 -11.90 0.14
N ASP A 112 -18.45 -11.27 0.17
CA ASP A 112 -19.23 -10.84 -0.99
C ASP A 112 -18.47 -9.82 -1.87
N LEU A 113 -17.58 -9.01 -1.28
CA LEU A 113 -16.80 -7.98 -1.98
C LEU A 113 -15.44 -8.50 -2.48
N LEU A 114 -14.97 -9.66 -2.01
CA LEU A 114 -13.63 -10.16 -2.30
C LEU A 114 -13.41 -10.48 -3.78
N ALA A 115 -14.44 -10.96 -4.49
CA ALA A 115 -14.33 -11.29 -5.91
C ALA A 115 -14.11 -10.03 -6.78
N GLU A 116 -14.88 -8.97 -6.53
CA GLU A 116 -14.73 -7.65 -7.19
C GLU A 116 -13.36 -7.04 -6.89
N LEU A 117 -12.96 -7.06 -5.62
CA LEU A 117 -11.71 -6.47 -5.16
C LEU A 117 -10.50 -7.21 -5.71
N ARG A 118 -10.48 -8.55 -5.70
CA ARG A 118 -9.38 -9.34 -6.25
C ARG A 118 -9.12 -8.97 -7.71
N SER A 119 -10.16 -8.99 -8.54
CA SER A 119 -10.07 -8.63 -9.95
C SER A 119 -9.58 -7.19 -10.15
N SER A 120 -10.06 -6.25 -9.34
CA SER A 120 -9.68 -4.84 -9.45
C SER A 120 -8.24 -4.59 -9.00
N VAL A 121 -7.82 -5.21 -7.89
CA VAL A 121 -6.49 -5.06 -7.31
C VAL A 121 -5.43 -5.74 -8.17
N GLU A 122 -5.67 -6.94 -8.71
CA GLU A 122 -4.72 -7.65 -9.57
C GLU A 122 -4.44 -6.91 -10.89
N ASN A 123 -5.40 -6.12 -11.37
CA ASN A 123 -5.30 -5.37 -12.63
C ASN A 123 -5.07 -3.87 -12.44
N ASP A 124 -4.78 -3.40 -11.22
CA ASP A 124 -4.61 -1.98 -10.86
C ASP A 124 -5.76 -1.06 -11.37
N ARG A 125 -6.98 -1.60 -11.42
CA ARG A 125 -8.17 -0.85 -11.85
C ARG A 125 -8.58 0.14 -10.77
N SER A 126 -9.29 1.20 -11.16
CA SER A 126 -9.91 2.07 -10.17
C SER A 126 -11.08 1.35 -9.51
N LEU A 127 -11.22 1.51 -8.19
CA LEU A 127 -12.34 0.99 -7.42
C LEU A 127 -13.41 2.08 -7.26
N GLU A 128 -14.66 1.76 -7.61
CA GLU A 128 -15.78 2.68 -7.40
C GLU A 128 -16.31 2.61 -5.97
N LEU A 129 -16.44 3.78 -5.34
CA LEU A 129 -16.82 3.95 -3.93
C LEU A 129 -18.15 4.71 -3.74
N GLY A 130 -19.01 4.67 -4.76
CA GLY A 130 -20.20 5.53 -4.83
C GLY A 130 -19.80 6.91 -5.38
N PRO A 131 -19.85 8.01 -4.60
CA PRO A 131 -19.33 9.29 -5.07
C PRO A 131 -17.80 9.28 -5.06
N GLY A 132 -17.19 8.91 -6.19
CA GLY A 132 -15.74 8.96 -6.40
C GLY A 132 -15.10 7.59 -6.66
N THR A 133 -13.85 7.64 -7.10
CA THR A 133 -13.06 6.48 -7.51
C THR A 133 -11.72 6.46 -6.78
N LEU A 134 -11.21 5.27 -6.53
CA LEU A 134 -9.98 5.09 -5.79
C LEU A 134 -8.93 4.35 -6.65
N ASN A 135 -7.75 4.96 -6.81
CA ASN A 135 -6.67 4.40 -7.62
C ASN A 135 -5.91 3.34 -6.82
N LEU A 136 -6.12 2.06 -7.16
CA LEU A 136 -5.57 0.94 -6.39
C LEU A 136 -4.04 0.84 -6.43
N ALA A 137 -3.39 1.27 -7.51
CA ALA A 137 -1.93 1.35 -7.54
C ALA A 137 -1.41 2.36 -6.51
N ARG A 138 -2.10 3.50 -6.36
CA ARG A 138 -1.76 4.52 -5.36
C ARG A 138 -2.02 4.04 -3.94
N VAL A 139 -3.10 3.30 -3.68
CA VAL A 139 -3.35 2.67 -2.37
C VAL A 139 -2.24 1.72 -1.99
N LYS A 140 -1.89 0.79 -2.89
CA LYS A 140 -0.81 -0.17 -2.64
C LYS A 140 0.47 0.57 -2.30
N LYS A 141 0.82 1.59 -3.08
CA LYS A 141 2.00 2.43 -2.84
C LYS A 141 1.94 3.14 -1.50
N THR A 142 0.80 3.73 -1.13
CA THR A 142 0.60 4.39 0.17
C THR A 142 0.72 3.39 1.32
N PHE A 143 0.02 2.26 1.25
CA PHE A 143 0.07 1.24 2.28
C PHE A 143 1.48 0.67 2.45
N LEU A 144 2.14 0.36 1.34
CA LEU A 144 3.52 -0.10 1.31
C LEU A 144 4.46 0.94 1.95
N ASN A 145 4.41 2.19 1.53
CA ASN A 145 5.31 3.24 2.02
C ASN A 145 5.13 3.57 3.49
N TYR A 146 3.88 3.68 3.96
CA TYR A 146 3.58 4.22 5.28
C TYR A 146 3.39 3.15 6.35
N TYR A 147 3.00 1.93 5.97
CA TYR A 147 2.73 0.86 6.93
C TYR A 147 3.75 -0.27 6.86
N VAL A 148 4.04 -0.80 5.67
CA VAL A 148 5.01 -1.90 5.53
C VAL A 148 6.43 -1.36 5.76
N HIS A 149 6.83 -0.32 5.01
CA HIS A 149 8.17 0.28 5.12
C HIS A 149 8.33 1.22 6.31
N GLY A 150 7.23 1.76 6.85
CA GLY A 150 7.24 2.51 8.09
C GLY A 150 7.61 1.67 9.32
N ARG A 151 7.44 0.34 9.22
CA ARG A 151 7.75 -0.64 10.29
C ARG A 151 9.10 -1.34 10.13
N GLU A 152 9.61 -1.48 8.91
CA GLU A 152 10.93 -2.08 8.61
C GLU A 152 12.14 -1.16 8.90
N LEU A 153 11.94 -0.10 9.69
CA LEU A 153 12.94 0.94 10.02
C LEU A 153 13.87 0.55 11.19
N GLU A 154 14.11 -0.73 11.46
CA GLU A 154 15.02 -1.13 12.57
C GLU A 154 16.48 -1.41 12.14
N THR A 155 16.81 -1.68 10.86
CA THR A 155 18.23 -1.81 10.44
C THR A 155 18.54 -1.27 9.03
N ALA A 156 19.67 -0.55 8.91
CA ALA A 156 20.08 0.18 7.70
C ALA A 156 20.41 -0.72 6.48
N GLU A 157 20.88 -1.95 6.74
CA GLU A 157 21.28 -2.91 5.70
C GLU A 157 20.07 -3.55 5.01
N ASN A 158 19.04 -3.90 5.80
CA ASN A 158 17.76 -4.37 5.28
C ASN A 158 17.04 -3.26 4.49
N LYS A 159 17.17 -2.00 4.92
CA LYS A 159 16.69 -0.81 4.20
C LYS A 159 17.37 -0.60 2.85
N ALA A 160 18.63 -0.99 2.69
CA ALA A 160 19.35 -0.91 1.42
C ALA A 160 18.93 -2.03 0.46
N ARG A 161 18.84 -3.27 0.96
CA ARG A 161 18.43 -4.44 0.17
C ARG A 161 16.98 -4.33 -0.34
N LEU A 162 16.04 -3.95 0.53
CA LEU A 162 14.64 -3.77 0.12
C LEU A 162 14.49 -2.64 -0.89
N ARG A 163 15.18 -1.50 -0.70
CA ARG A 163 15.21 -0.42 -1.70
C ARG A 163 15.76 -0.89 -3.03
N GLU A 164 16.76 -1.73 -3.01
CA GLU A 164 17.32 -2.31 -4.22
C GLU A 164 16.31 -3.23 -4.92
N ASP A 165 15.61 -4.09 -4.16
CA ASP A 165 14.58 -5.00 -4.66
C ASP A 165 13.37 -4.25 -5.23
N PHE A 166 12.91 -3.18 -4.55
CA PHE A 166 11.82 -2.32 -5.05
C PHE A 166 12.23 -1.46 -6.24
N ARG A 167 13.44 -0.89 -6.23
CA ARG A 167 13.99 -0.18 -7.40
C ARG A 167 14.10 -1.13 -8.59
N ARG A 168 14.51 -2.38 -8.34
CA ARG A 168 14.59 -3.44 -9.35
C ARG A 168 13.20 -3.77 -9.89
N GLU A 169 12.20 -4.03 -9.04
CA GLU A 169 10.84 -4.34 -9.46
C GLU A 169 10.17 -3.19 -10.22
N TYR A 170 10.37 -1.95 -9.76
CA TYR A 170 9.91 -0.75 -10.46
C TYR A 170 10.58 -0.61 -11.83
N ASN A 171 11.90 -0.70 -11.92
CA ASN A 171 12.62 -0.61 -13.19
C ASN A 171 12.18 -1.73 -14.14
N LEU A 172 11.95 -2.95 -13.64
CA LEU A 172 11.42 -4.05 -14.45
C LEU A 172 10.03 -3.73 -14.99
N SER A 173 9.17 -3.08 -14.21
CA SER A 173 7.82 -2.69 -14.66
C SER A 173 7.83 -1.68 -15.82
N LEU A 174 8.89 -0.87 -15.97
CA LEU A 174 9.05 0.06 -17.10
C LEU A 174 9.32 -0.66 -18.43
N PHE A 175 9.96 -1.83 -18.40
CA PHE A 175 10.35 -2.56 -19.60
C PHE A 175 9.49 -3.81 -19.88
N PHE A 176 8.87 -4.38 -18.85
CA PHE A 176 8.23 -5.69 -18.92
C PHE A 176 6.77 -5.64 -18.43
N ALA A 177 5.87 -6.16 -19.25
CA ALA A 177 4.47 -6.37 -18.86
C ALA A 177 4.37 -7.42 -17.73
N PRO A 178 3.28 -7.48 -16.95
CA PRO A 178 3.13 -8.40 -15.81
C PRO A 178 3.53 -9.85 -16.13
N ARG A 179 2.95 -10.43 -17.19
CA ARG A 179 3.28 -11.79 -17.66
C ARG A 179 4.76 -11.97 -18.05
N GLN A 180 5.42 -10.93 -18.52
CA GLN A 180 6.85 -10.98 -18.87
C GLN A 180 7.73 -10.97 -17.61
N ARG A 181 7.32 -10.23 -16.57
CA ARG A 181 7.99 -10.22 -15.26
C ARG A 181 7.86 -11.56 -14.55
N ASP A 182 6.68 -12.19 -14.61
CA ASP A 182 6.47 -13.53 -14.02
C ASP A 182 7.43 -14.55 -14.62
N LEU A 183 7.57 -14.57 -15.95
CA LEU A 183 8.47 -15.48 -16.65
C LEU A 183 9.94 -15.20 -16.36
N LEU A 184 10.32 -13.93 -16.22
CA LEU A 184 11.67 -13.57 -15.79
C LEU A 184 11.94 -14.06 -14.37
N GLY A 185 10.99 -13.88 -13.44
CA GLY A 185 11.07 -14.38 -12.08
C GLY A 185 11.22 -15.90 -12.02
N LYS A 186 10.39 -16.65 -12.77
CA LYS A 186 10.52 -18.11 -12.91
C LYS A 186 11.92 -18.50 -13.39
N LYS A 187 12.47 -17.79 -14.38
CA LYS A 187 13.80 -18.07 -14.93
C LYS A 187 14.90 -17.85 -13.90
N LEU A 188 14.85 -16.76 -13.15
CA LEU A 188 15.85 -16.40 -12.13
C LEU A 188 15.83 -17.37 -10.95
N ARG A 189 14.65 -17.91 -10.59
CA ARG A 189 14.50 -18.92 -9.53
C ARG A 189 14.76 -20.36 -9.99
N GLY A 190 15.07 -20.56 -11.28
CA GLY A 190 15.33 -21.89 -11.84
C GLY A 190 14.08 -22.78 -11.98
N GLU A 191 12.88 -22.19 -11.93
CA GLU A 191 11.63 -22.94 -12.04
C GLU A 191 11.41 -23.51 -13.46
N ALA A 192 10.72 -24.66 -13.53
CA ALA A 192 10.36 -25.26 -14.80
C ALA A 192 9.34 -24.40 -15.57
N MET A 193 9.63 -24.18 -16.85
CA MET A 193 8.73 -23.47 -17.77
C MET A 193 8.07 -24.46 -18.73
N THR A 194 6.76 -24.30 -18.93
CA THR A 194 6.00 -25.02 -19.96
C THR A 194 6.54 -24.69 -21.37
N LYS A 195 6.13 -25.48 -22.36
CA LYS A 195 6.55 -25.29 -23.77
C LYS A 195 6.20 -23.89 -24.28
N THR A 196 4.98 -23.45 -24.01
CA THR A 196 4.45 -22.14 -24.44
C THR A 196 5.13 -20.98 -23.70
N GLU A 197 5.40 -21.13 -22.41
CA GLU A 197 6.17 -20.15 -21.62
C GLU A 197 7.61 -20.01 -22.13
N ARG A 198 8.28 -21.12 -22.47
CA ARG A 198 9.64 -21.09 -23.05
C ARG A 198 9.66 -20.41 -24.42
N GLU A 199 8.68 -20.71 -25.26
CA GLU A 199 8.55 -20.08 -26.58
C GLU A 199 8.34 -18.56 -26.43
N TYR A 200 7.39 -18.15 -25.60
CA TYR A 200 7.11 -16.73 -25.35
C TYR A 200 8.29 -16.01 -24.71
N PHE A 201 8.95 -16.63 -23.74
CA PHE A 201 10.18 -16.09 -23.15
C PHE A 201 11.25 -15.88 -24.23
N SER A 202 11.48 -16.87 -25.09
CA SER A 202 12.52 -16.81 -26.13
C SER A 202 12.22 -15.75 -27.19
N ARG A 203 10.95 -15.62 -27.59
CA ARG A 203 10.54 -14.70 -28.66
C ARG A 203 10.47 -13.24 -28.21
N VAL A 204 10.08 -13.00 -26.95
CA VAL A 204 9.75 -11.65 -26.46
C VAL A 204 10.67 -11.21 -25.33
N VAL A 205 10.73 -11.96 -24.23
CA VAL A 205 11.44 -11.54 -23.01
C VAL A 205 12.96 -11.56 -23.22
N LYS A 206 13.49 -12.62 -23.83
CA LYS A 206 14.94 -12.81 -24.06
C LYS A 206 15.54 -11.70 -24.91
N LYS A 207 14.85 -11.24 -25.95
CA LYS A 207 15.35 -10.15 -26.82
C LYS A 207 15.53 -8.84 -26.05
N LYS A 208 14.57 -8.49 -25.19
CA LYS A 208 14.66 -7.31 -24.31
C LYS A 208 15.81 -7.45 -23.32
N LEU A 209 15.99 -8.63 -22.71
CA LEU A 209 17.10 -8.87 -21.80
C LEU A 209 18.46 -8.76 -22.48
N LEU A 210 18.59 -9.28 -23.71
CA LEU A 210 19.82 -9.13 -24.51
C LEU A 210 20.13 -7.66 -24.79
N ALA A 211 19.12 -6.86 -25.14
CA ALA A 211 19.30 -5.42 -25.34
C ALA A 211 19.67 -4.68 -24.04
N LEU A 212 19.09 -5.06 -22.89
CA LEU A 212 19.46 -4.49 -21.58
C LEU A 212 20.86 -4.91 -21.12
N ALA A 213 21.33 -6.08 -21.55
CA ALA A 213 22.66 -6.61 -21.24
C ALA A 213 23.75 -6.10 -22.20
N ASP A 214 23.38 -5.38 -23.26
CA ASP A 214 24.30 -4.84 -24.24
C ASP A 214 25.12 -3.68 -23.62
N PRO A 215 26.47 -3.80 -23.54
CA PRO A 215 27.30 -2.78 -22.91
C PRO A 215 27.31 -1.44 -23.66
N ASP A 216 27.14 -1.45 -24.98
CA ASP A 216 27.17 -0.24 -25.79
C ASP A 216 25.87 0.57 -25.59
N LEU A 217 24.71 -0.10 -25.56
CA LEU A 217 23.45 0.53 -25.19
C LEU A 217 23.49 1.12 -23.77
N HIS A 218 24.13 0.44 -22.82
CA HIS A 218 24.29 0.97 -21.47
C HIS A 218 25.11 2.26 -21.45
N ARG A 219 26.24 2.31 -22.17
CA ARG A 219 27.07 3.52 -22.30
C ARG A 219 26.32 4.66 -22.99
N LEU A 220 25.57 4.36 -24.05
CA LEU A 220 24.77 5.36 -24.76
C LEU A 220 23.71 5.98 -23.84
N ALA A 221 23.01 5.16 -23.06
CA ALA A 221 22.02 5.64 -22.10
C ALA A 221 22.65 6.53 -21.01
N GLN A 222 23.81 6.14 -20.47
CA GLN A 222 24.54 6.95 -19.48
C GLN A 222 24.95 8.31 -20.07
N LYS A 223 25.49 8.33 -21.29
CA LYS A 223 25.92 9.56 -21.96
C LYS A 223 24.74 10.48 -22.29
N ALA A 224 23.59 9.91 -22.66
CA ALA A 224 22.38 10.69 -22.95
C ALA A 224 21.73 11.30 -21.70
N LEU A 225 21.93 10.69 -20.52
CA LEU A 225 21.41 11.16 -19.24
C LEU A 225 22.38 12.10 -18.49
N GLN A 226 23.62 12.22 -18.97
CA GLN A 226 24.56 13.25 -18.52
C GLN A 226 24.19 14.57 -19.23
N GLU A 227 23.32 15.36 -18.62
CA GLU A 227 23.12 16.76 -19.02
C GLU A 227 24.32 17.62 -18.55
N THR A 228 24.65 18.62 -19.37
CA THR A 228 25.69 19.65 -19.11
C THR A 228 25.24 20.63 -18.04
#